data_AF-A0A8J4GST1-F1
#
_entry.id   AF-A0A8J4GST1-F1
#
_cell.length_a   1.000
_cell.length_b   1.000
_cell.length_c   1.000
_cell.angle_alpha   90.00
_cell.angle_beta   90.00
_cell.angle_gamma   90.00
#
_symmetry.space_group_name_H-M   'P 1'
#
loop_
_entity.id
_entity.type
_entity.pdbx_description
1 polymer ?
#
loop_
_entity_poly.entity_id
_entity_poly.type
_entity_poly.pdbx_seq_one_letter_code
_entity_poly.pdbx_strand_id
1 'polypeptide(L)'
;MRSVLLSGIVRLLASFLAVTVNCGAQVERNQECPEYSSGRMKFSQHEIRMPAMKRGCHLVTDKVLKEIGASLAAYEVGLANIFIQHTSASLTINENADPDVRKDMETYLNLSVPEGPKAPWVHTDEGPDDMPAHVKSSMFGASLTVPISHGRLALGTWQGIWLCEHRDRASGRNIIVTLQGE
;
A
#
# COMPACT_ATOMS: atom_id res chain seq x y z
N MET A 1 -70.84 6.33 15.38
CA MET A 1 -69.90 7.13 14.56
C MET A 1 -68.77 6.18 14.18
N ARG A 2 -68.73 5.70 12.93
CA ARG A 2 -67.82 6.22 11.87
C ARG A 2 -66.38 6.36 12.39
N SER A 3 -65.32 5.90 11.77
CA SER A 3 -65.06 5.13 10.55
C SER A 3 -63.53 5.15 10.38
N VAL A 4 -62.99 4.17 9.66
CA VAL A 4 -61.69 4.25 8.94
C VAL A 4 -60.43 4.29 9.82
N LEU A 5 -59.73 3.14 9.93
CA LEU A 5 -58.27 3.02 9.66
C LEU A 5 -57.73 1.59 9.82
N LEU A 6 -58.49 0.55 9.43
CA LEU A 6 -58.04 -0.85 9.52
C LEU A 6 -58.06 -1.59 8.16
N SER A 7 -57.60 -0.93 7.09
CA SER A 7 -57.61 -1.48 5.72
C SER A 7 -56.26 -1.42 4.99
N GLY A 8 -55.14 -1.19 5.71
CA GLY A 8 -53.85 -0.88 5.06
C GLY A 8 -52.69 -1.87 5.28
N ILE A 9 -52.81 -2.87 6.16
CA ILE A 9 -51.62 -3.61 6.66
C ILE A 9 -51.60 -5.11 6.32
N VAL A 10 -52.62 -5.68 5.67
CA VAL A 10 -52.63 -7.13 5.34
C VAL A 10 -52.82 -7.40 3.84
N ARG A 11 -52.28 -6.51 2.98
CA ARG A 11 -52.24 -6.71 1.52
C ARG A 11 -50.83 -6.78 0.93
N LEU A 12 -49.84 -7.19 1.73
CA LEU A 12 -48.48 -7.46 1.24
C LEU A 12 -47.94 -8.82 1.70
N LEU A 13 -48.81 -9.85 1.71
CA LEU A 13 -48.46 -11.23 2.09
C LEU A 13 -48.91 -12.27 1.05
N ALA A 14 -49.08 -11.88 -0.22
CA ALA A 14 -49.49 -12.81 -1.28
C ALA A 14 -48.87 -12.48 -2.65
N SER A 15 -47.57 -12.18 -2.66
CA SER A 15 -46.75 -12.21 -3.88
C SER A 15 -45.56 -13.14 -3.71
N PHE A 16 -45.79 -14.31 -3.12
CA PHE A 16 -44.97 -15.51 -3.33
C PHE A 16 -45.63 -16.32 -4.46
N LEU A 17 -45.70 -15.71 -5.64
CA LEU A 17 -45.99 -16.44 -6.86
C LEU A 17 -44.66 -16.84 -7.46
N ALA A 18 -44.52 -18.14 -7.68
CA ALA A 18 -43.38 -18.78 -8.30
C ALA A 18 -42.85 -17.99 -9.49
N VAL A 19 -41.64 -17.46 -9.35
CA VAL A 19 -40.73 -17.30 -10.47
C VAL A 19 -39.61 -18.31 -10.22
N THR A 20 -39.82 -19.50 -10.77
CA THR A 20 -38.73 -20.36 -11.24
C THR A 20 -37.79 -19.48 -12.04
N VAL A 21 -36.66 -19.10 -11.44
CA VAL A 21 -35.56 -18.54 -12.21
C VAL A 21 -35.03 -19.69 -13.06
N ASN A 22 -35.41 -19.63 -14.32
CA ASN A 22 -34.86 -20.42 -15.40
C ASN A 22 -33.34 -20.26 -15.35
N CYS A 23 -32.61 -21.27 -14.85
CA CYS A 23 -31.16 -21.34 -14.89
C CYS A 23 -30.72 -21.61 -16.34
N GLY A 24 -30.91 -20.59 -17.17
CA GLY A 24 -30.70 -20.61 -18.62
C GLY A 24 -30.35 -19.19 -19.07
N ALA A 25 -29.31 -18.62 -18.47
CA ALA A 25 -28.63 -17.45 -18.99
C ALA A 25 -27.15 -17.79 -19.06
N GLN A 26 -26.68 -17.97 -20.29
CA GLN A 26 -25.31 -18.30 -20.60
C GLN A 26 -24.39 -17.17 -20.13
N VAL A 27 -23.59 -17.44 -19.09
CA VAL A 27 -22.37 -16.67 -18.85
C VAL A 27 -21.29 -17.32 -19.71
N GLU A 28 -21.33 -17.06 -21.01
CA GLU A 28 -20.14 -17.18 -21.84
C GLU A 28 -19.23 -16.00 -21.51
N ARG A 29 -18.42 -16.15 -20.46
CA ARG A 29 -17.15 -15.45 -20.35
C ARG A 29 -16.07 -16.47 -20.03
N ASN A 30 -15.83 -17.34 -21.00
CA ASN A 30 -14.50 -17.91 -21.19
C ASN A 30 -13.59 -16.80 -21.72
N GLN A 31 -13.22 -15.85 -20.85
CA GLN A 31 -11.94 -15.18 -21.04
C GLN A 31 -10.92 -16.13 -20.41
N GLU A 32 -10.35 -17.01 -21.24
CA GLU A 32 -9.14 -17.73 -20.87
C GLU A 32 -8.15 -16.70 -20.35
N CYS A 33 -7.68 -16.87 -19.11
CA CYS A 33 -6.53 -16.11 -18.64
C CYS A 33 -5.42 -16.36 -19.66
N PRO A 34 -4.82 -15.32 -20.25
CA PRO A 34 -3.76 -15.52 -21.22
C PRO A 34 -2.67 -16.38 -20.58
N GLU A 35 -2.45 -17.56 -21.16
CA GLU A 35 -1.38 -18.46 -20.75
C GLU A 35 -0.07 -17.77 -21.15
N TYR A 36 0.66 -17.23 -20.16
CA TYR A 36 1.93 -16.57 -20.42
C TYR A 36 2.93 -17.61 -20.93
N SER A 37 3.42 -17.39 -22.15
CA SER A 37 4.32 -18.31 -22.83
C SER A 37 5.67 -18.36 -22.11
N SER A 38 5.96 -19.45 -21.39
CA SER A 38 7.27 -19.93 -20.89
C SER A 38 8.45 -18.93 -21.04
N GLY A 39 8.32 -17.73 -20.49
CA GLY A 39 9.38 -16.75 -20.46
C GLY A 39 10.41 -17.24 -19.45
N ARG A 40 11.70 -17.19 -19.78
CA ARG A 40 12.71 -17.51 -18.77
C ARG A 40 12.61 -16.44 -17.68
N MET A 41 12.28 -16.86 -16.46
CA MET A 41 12.25 -15.98 -15.29
C MET A 41 13.55 -15.17 -15.18
N LYS A 42 13.41 -13.85 -15.23
CA LYS A 42 14.46 -12.85 -15.11
C LYS A 42 14.50 -12.35 -13.67
N PHE A 43 15.70 -12.00 -13.23
CA PHE A 43 15.94 -11.30 -11.97
C PHE A 43 16.85 -10.11 -12.21
N SER A 44 16.55 -8.98 -11.59
CA SER A 44 17.47 -7.85 -11.50
C SER A 44 17.36 -7.19 -10.14
N GLN A 45 18.46 -6.63 -9.65
CA GLN A 45 18.51 -5.96 -8.36
C GLN A 45 19.17 -4.59 -8.51
N HIS A 46 18.59 -3.59 -7.84
CA HIS A 46 19.00 -2.21 -7.89
C HIS A 46 19.18 -1.67 -6.46
N GLU A 47 20.29 -0.97 -6.21
CA GLU A 47 20.49 -0.20 -4.98
C GLU A 47 20.14 1.27 -5.25
N ILE A 48 19.22 1.80 -4.46
CA ILE A 48 18.78 3.19 -4.54
C ILE A 48 19.20 3.91 -3.26
N ARG A 49 20.00 4.96 -3.42
CA ARG A 49 20.37 5.85 -2.32
C ARG A 49 19.38 7.02 -2.24
N MET A 50 18.68 7.08 -1.13
CA MET A 50 17.80 8.19 -0.77
C MET A 50 18.61 9.24 -0.01
N PRO A 51 18.42 10.54 -0.32
CA PRO A 51 19.06 11.59 0.46
C PRO A 51 18.54 11.57 1.91
N ALA A 52 19.25 12.25 2.81
CA ALA A 52 18.73 12.51 4.14
C ALA A 52 17.40 13.26 4.03
N MET A 53 16.36 12.74 4.69
CA MET A 53 15.04 13.34 4.73
C MET A 53 14.77 13.85 6.15
N LYS A 54 13.94 14.89 6.24
CA LYS A 54 13.37 15.28 7.53
C LYS A 54 12.37 14.22 7.96
N ARG A 55 12.08 14.14 9.26
CA ARG A 55 10.97 13.33 9.77
C ARG A 55 9.68 13.60 8.97
N GLY A 56 8.97 12.53 8.65
CA GLY A 56 7.67 12.58 7.98
C GLY A 56 7.48 11.47 6.96
N CYS A 57 6.30 11.48 6.33
CA CYS A 57 5.96 10.60 5.22
C CYS A 57 6.29 11.28 3.88
N HIS A 58 7.11 10.64 3.05
CA HIS A 58 7.59 11.19 1.78
C HIS A 58 7.13 10.32 0.61
N LEU A 59 6.53 10.93 -0.41
CA LEU A 59 6.20 10.25 -1.66
C LEU A 59 7.50 10.07 -2.46
N VAL A 60 7.92 8.82 -2.69
CA VAL A 60 9.20 8.48 -3.32
C VAL A 60 9.05 7.69 -4.62
N THR A 61 7.82 7.47 -5.09
CA THR A 61 7.48 6.74 -6.32
C THR A 61 8.35 7.16 -7.51
N ASP A 62 8.45 8.45 -7.81
CA ASP A 62 9.18 8.95 -8.98
C ASP A 62 10.68 8.67 -8.88
N LYS A 63 11.25 8.78 -7.67
CA LYS A 63 12.66 8.46 -7.43
C LYS A 63 12.91 6.98 -7.63
N VAL A 64 12.02 6.11 -7.13
CA VAL A 64 12.12 4.66 -7.34
C VAL A 64 12.02 4.32 -8.82
N LEU A 65 10.98 4.83 -9.51
CA LEU A 65 10.76 4.57 -10.94
C LEU A 65 11.90 5.10 -11.82
N LYS A 66 12.50 6.23 -11.46
CA LYS A 66 13.67 6.76 -12.18
C LYS A 66 14.85 5.79 -12.18
N GLU A 67 15.11 5.12 -11.06
CA GLU A 67 16.26 4.21 -10.92
C GLU A 67 16.01 2.84 -11.54
N ILE A 68 14.77 2.34 -11.48
CA ILE A 68 14.44 0.98 -11.96
C ILE A 68 13.78 0.95 -13.34
N GLY A 69 13.28 2.07 -13.86
CA GLY A 69 12.38 2.12 -15.00
C GLY A 69 12.92 1.47 -16.27
N ALA A 70 14.22 1.62 -16.54
CA ALA A 70 14.88 0.97 -17.67
C ALA A 70 14.85 -0.56 -17.58
N SER A 71 15.08 -1.11 -16.39
CA SER A 71 15.01 -2.57 -16.16
C SER A 71 13.58 -3.06 -16.04
N LEU A 72 12.69 -2.27 -15.43
CA LEU A 72 11.28 -2.58 -15.26
C LEU A 72 10.58 -2.79 -16.61
N ALA A 73 10.94 -2.02 -17.63
CA ALA A 73 10.40 -2.15 -18.98
C ALA A 73 10.65 -3.52 -19.65
N ALA A 74 11.59 -4.32 -19.12
CA ALA A 74 11.89 -5.66 -19.63
C ALA A 74 11.01 -6.78 -19.06
N TYR A 75 10.09 -6.46 -18.15
CA TYR A 75 9.21 -7.39 -17.46
C TYR A 75 7.76 -7.15 -17.88
N GLU A 76 7.14 -8.16 -18.48
CA GLU A 76 5.73 -8.14 -18.86
C GLU A 76 4.82 -8.47 -17.66
N VAL A 77 5.24 -9.42 -16.82
CA VAL A 77 4.54 -9.80 -15.59
C VAL A 77 5.55 -10.20 -14.52
N GLY A 78 5.32 -9.79 -13.28
CA GLY A 78 6.27 -10.10 -12.20
C GLY A 78 5.94 -9.45 -10.87
N LEU A 79 6.96 -9.38 -10.02
CA LEU A 79 6.94 -8.75 -8.71
C LEU A 79 8.17 -7.85 -8.55
N ALA A 80 7.96 -6.66 -8.01
CA ALA A 80 9.00 -5.77 -7.51
C ALA A 80 8.98 -5.83 -5.99
N ASN A 81 10.00 -6.44 -5.39
CA ASN A 81 10.24 -6.29 -3.96
C ASN A 81 11.08 -5.04 -3.70
N ILE A 82 10.63 -4.18 -2.81
CA ILE A 82 11.26 -2.92 -2.44
C ILE A 82 11.54 -3.00 -0.95
N PHE A 83 12.81 -3.02 -0.58
CA PHE A 83 13.26 -3.24 0.80
C PHE A 83 14.13 -2.09 1.29
N ILE A 84 13.74 -1.42 2.36
CA ILE A 84 14.58 -0.41 3.01
C ILE A 84 15.54 -1.09 4.01
N GLN A 85 16.83 -0.79 3.89
CA GLN A 85 17.86 -1.30 4.80
C GLN A 85 17.97 -0.41 6.04
N HIS A 86 16.89 -0.31 6.82
CA HIS A 86 16.87 0.46 8.06
C HIS A 86 15.83 -0.08 9.05
N THR A 87 16.05 0.16 10.34
CA THR A 87 15.15 -0.28 11.42
C THR A 87 14.29 0.85 12.00
N SER A 88 14.71 2.10 11.80
CA SER A 88 14.01 3.31 12.27
C SER A 88 13.31 4.11 11.13
N ALA A 89 13.20 3.51 9.95
CA ALA A 89 12.50 4.08 8.80
C ALA A 89 11.79 2.94 8.06
N SER A 90 10.67 3.22 7.41
CA SER A 90 9.80 2.19 6.84
C SER A 90 9.25 2.56 5.47
N LEU A 91 8.67 1.58 4.80
CA LEU A 91 7.99 1.76 3.52
C LEU A 91 6.50 1.45 3.67
N THR A 92 5.66 2.21 2.96
CA THR A 92 4.22 1.95 2.87
C THR A 92 3.68 2.35 1.49
N ILE A 93 2.49 1.87 1.15
CA ILE A 93 1.75 2.32 -0.03
C ILE A 93 0.50 3.05 0.44
N ASN A 94 0.36 4.31 0.03
CA ASN A 94 -0.78 5.13 0.40
C ASN A 94 -1.02 6.20 -0.67
N GLU A 95 -1.90 7.17 -0.38
CA GLU A 95 -2.35 8.17 -1.34
C GLU A 95 -1.20 8.96 -2.00
N ASN A 96 -1.24 9.18 -3.30
CA ASN A 96 -0.22 9.94 -4.04
C ASN A 96 -0.66 11.37 -4.45
N ALA A 97 -1.90 11.75 -4.15
CA ALA A 97 -2.49 13.00 -4.65
C ALA A 97 -2.47 14.12 -3.61
N ASP A 98 -3.12 13.93 -2.46
CA ASP A 98 -3.22 14.98 -1.45
C ASP A 98 -2.02 14.96 -0.47
N PRO A 99 -1.20 16.04 -0.39
CA PRO A 99 -0.12 16.14 0.59
C PRO A 99 -0.60 16.14 2.05
N ASP A 100 -1.84 16.52 2.34
CA ASP A 100 -2.36 16.57 3.72
C ASP A 100 -2.45 15.16 4.33
N VAL A 101 -2.71 14.12 3.53
CA VAL A 101 -2.71 12.73 4.00
C VAL A 101 -1.35 12.36 4.62
N ARG A 102 -0.24 12.82 4.04
CA ARG A 102 1.11 12.56 4.60
C ARG A 102 1.33 13.28 5.92
N LYS A 103 0.78 14.48 6.08
CA LYS A 103 0.85 15.28 7.30
C LYS A 103 -0.02 14.70 8.42
N ASP A 104 -1.22 14.25 8.08
CA ASP A 104 -2.14 13.63 9.04
C ASP A 104 -1.64 12.26 9.49
N MET A 105 -1.05 11.48 8.58
CA MET A 105 -0.37 10.23 8.92
C MET A 105 0.80 10.46 9.90
N GLU A 106 1.63 11.48 9.65
CA GLU A 106 2.71 11.84 10.58
C GLU A 106 2.17 12.30 11.94
N THR A 107 1.08 13.08 11.95
CA THR A 107 0.40 13.51 13.17
C THR A 107 -0.10 12.30 13.97
N TYR A 108 -0.76 11.35 13.31
CA TYR A 108 -1.25 10.12 13.92
C TYR A 108 -0.12 9.26 14.51
N LEU A 109 0.99 9.09 13.78
CA LEU A 109 2.15 8.33 14.26
C LEU A 109 2.76 8.94 15.52
N ASN A 110 2.88 10.27 15.57
CA ASN A 110 3.41 10.98 16.74
C ASN A 110 2.47 10.93 17.95
N LEU A 111 1.15 10.89 17.72
CA LEU A 111 0.17 10.68 18.79
C LEU A 111 0.16 9.24 19.30
N SER A 112 0.30 8.26 18.39
CA SER A 112 0.24 6.84 18.71
C SER A 112 1.50 6.32 19.38
N VAL A 113 2.66 6.88 19.01
CA VAL A 113 3.97 6.51 19.52
C VAL A 113 4.65 7.77 20.06
N PRO A 114 4.31 8.19 21.29
CA PRO A 114 4.74 9.47 21.84
C PRO A 114 6.24 9.49 22.13
N GLU A 115 6.82 10.67 22.08
CA GLU A 115 8.24 10.93 22.36
C GLU A 115 8.44 11.71 23.67
N GLY A 116 9.69 11.76 24.12
CA GLY A 116 10.14 12.67 25.17
C GLY A 116 10.05 12.13 26.61
N PRO A 117 10.26 12.99 27.63
CA PRO A 117 10.55 12.56 28.99
C PRO A 117 9.46 11.77 29.71
N LYS A 118 8.21 11.85 29.22
CA LYS A 118 7.06 11.14 29.78
C LYS A 118 6.76 9.83 29.05
N ALA A 119 7.45 9.56 27.94
CA ALA A 119 7.23 8.37 27.16
C ALA A 119 7.92 7.17 27.85
N PRO A 120 7.25 6.01 27.97
CA PRO A 120 7.72 4.89 28.77
C PRO A 120 8.76 4.02 28.02
N TRP A 121 9.67 4.63 27.26
CA TRP A 121 10.65 3.91 26.46
C TRP A 121 11.94 3.67 27.24
N VAL A 122 12.44 2.43 27.16
CA VAL A 122 13.71 2.04 27.79
C VAL A 122 14.89 2.30 26.85
N HIS A 123 14.70 2.06 25.55
CA HIS A 123 15.74 2.26 24.54
C HIS A 123 15.73 3.73 24.06
N THR A 124 16.73 4.51 24.48
CA THR A 124 16.84 5.93 24.12
C THR A 124 18.28 6.33 23.84
N ASP A 125 19.11 5.36 23.45
CA ASP A 125 20.56 5.52 23.35
C ASP A 125 20.93 6.54 22.26
N GLU A 126 20.14 6.62 21.20
CA GLU A 126 20.34 7.59 20.12
C GLU A 126 19.41 8.82 20.20
N GLY A 127 18.79 9.06 21.36
CA GLY A 127 17.96 10.23 21.63
C GLY A 127 16.47 9.93 21.87
N PRO A 128 15.65 10.98 22.07
CA PRO A 128 14.26 10.83 22.46
C PRO A 128 13.35 10.22 21.38
N ASP A 129 13.80 10.19 20.13
CA ASP A 129 13.07 9.66 18.98
C ASP A 129 13.52 8.27 18.53
N ASP A 130 14.47 7.68 19.24
CA ASP A 130 15.10 6.40 18.89
C ASP A 130 14.09 5.23 18.91
N MET A 131 13.66 4.79 20.11
CA MET A 131 12.65 3.74 20.23
C MET A 131 11.33 4.08 19.53
N PRO A 132 10.79 5.31 19.58
CA PRO A 132 9.63 5.70 18.80
C PRO A 132 9.77 5.40 17.31
N ALA A 133 10.92 5.70 16.71
CA ALA A 133 11.18 5.41 15.32
C ALA A 133 11.21 3.90 15.02
N HIS A 134 11.74 3.08 15.92
CA HIS A 134 11.69 1.61 15.80
C HIS A 134 10.27 1.06 15.87
N VAL A 135 9.42 1.59 16.78
CA VAL A 135 8.02 1.18 16.88
C VAL A 135 7.27 1.58 15.61
N LYS A 136 7.34 2.86 15.20
CA LYS A 136 6.67 3.37 13.99
C LYS A 136 7.12 2.60 12.74
N SER A 137 8.41 2.28 12.65
CA SER A 137 8.95 1.46 11.57
C SER A 137 8.34 0.05 11.54
N SER A 138 8.21 -0.58 12.71
CA SER A 138 7.64 -1.93 12.84
C SER A 138 6.14 -1.99 12.55
N MET A 139 5.42 -0.86 12.69
CA MET A 139 3.99 -0.77 12.35
C MET A 139 3.71 -0.88 10.84
N PHE A 140 4.62 -0.37 10.00
CA PHE A 140 4.49 -0.48 8.53
C PHE A 140 5.35 -1.61 7.96
N GLY A 141 6.61 -1.70 8.39
CA GLY A 141 7.57 -2.69 7.94
C GLY A 141 8.62 -2.13 6.96
N ALA A 142 9.65 -2.95 6.74
CA ALA A 142 10.80 -2.59 5.92
C ALA A 142 10.64 -2.96 4.43
N SER A 143 9.53 -3.58 4.03
CA SER A 143 9.39 -4.14 2.68
C SER A 143 8.01 -3.95 2.08
N LEU A 144 7.99 -3.69 0.78
CA LEU A 144 6.81 -3.72 -0.08
C LEU A 144 7.04 -4.75 -1.19
N THR A 145 5.98 -5.43 -1.61
CA THR A 145 5.98 -6.23 -2.82
C THR A 145 4.87 -5.72 -3.73
N VAL A 146 5.23 -5.18 -4.89
CA VAL A 146 4.31 -4.57 -5.85
C VAL A 146 4.27 -5.41 -7.12
N PRO A 147 3.10 -5.77 -7.65
CA PRO A 147 3.02 -6.48 -8.92
C PRO A 147 3.57 -5.65 -10.08
N ILE A 148 4.15 -6.32 -11.06
CA ILE A 148 4.60 -5.74 -12.32
C ILE A 148 3.65 -6.19 -13.42
N SER A 149 3.23 -5.26 -14.28
CA SER A 149 2.43 -5.53 -15.46
C SER A 149 2.80 -4.57 -16.58
N HIS A 150 3.08 -5.12 -17.77
CA HIS A 150 3.41 -4.37 -18.98
C HIS A 150 4.52 -3.34 -18.76
N GLY A 151 5.64 -3.76 -18.16
CA GLY A 151 6.80 -2.91 -17.91
C GLY A 151 6.58 -1.83 -16.84
N ARG A 152 5.53 -1.94 -16.01
CA ARG A 152 5.15 -0.94 -15.01
C ARG A 152 4.83 -1.57 -13.67
N LEU A 153 5.02 -0.81 -12.60
CA LEU A 153 4.46 -1.17 -11.30
C LEU A 153 2.93 -1.04 -11.38
N ALA A 154 2.21 -2.11 -11.08
CA ALA A 154 0.76 -2.17 -11.13
C ALA A 154 0.12 -1.54 -9.88
N LEU A 155 0.49 -0.30 -9.60
CA LEU A 155 -0.12 0.53 -8.55
C LEU A 155 -1.50 1.02 -9.03
N GLY A 156 -2.46 1.14 -8.10
CA GLY A 156 -3.72 1.82 -8.35
C GLY A 156 -3.50 3.32 -8.61
N THR A 157 -4.50 3.98 -9.22
CA THR A 157 -4.44 5.42 -9.57
C THR A 157 -3.97 6.31 -8.43
N TRP A 158 -4.49 6.05 -7.22
CA TRP A 158 -4.19 6.82 -6.03
C TRP A 158 -3.05 6.25 -5.20
N GLN A 159 -2.41 5.16 -5.61
CA GLN A 159 -1.35 4.54 -4.82
C GLN A 159 0.02 5.10 -5.19
N GLY A 160 0.81 5.42 -4.17
CA GLY A 160 2.20 5.80 -4.27
C GLY A 160 3.05 5.10 -3.24
N ILE A 161 4.33 4.89 -3.56
CA ILE A 161 5.32 4.34 -2.64
C ILE A 161 5.81 5.47 -1.74
N TRP A 162 5.68 5.27 -0.44
CA TRP A 162 6.12 6.21 0.57
C TRP A 162 7.35 5.68 1.32
N LEU A 163 8.28 6.59 1.62
CA LEU A 163 9.30 6.40 2.64
C LEU A 163 8.86 7.20 3.87
N CYS A 164 8.66 6.53 4.99
CA CYS A 164 8.38 7.16 6.27
C CYS A 164 9.70 7.28 7.05
N GLU A 165 10.20 8.50 7.18
CA GLU A 165 11.36 8.79 8.01
C GLU A 165 10.88 9.15 9.42
N HIS A 166 11.29 8.37 10.41
CA HIS A 166 10.80 8.55 11.78
C HIS A 166 11.80 9.26 12.69
N ARG A 167 13.03 9.52 12.23
CA ARG A 167 14.05 10.27 12.98
C ARG A 167 14.08 11.74 12.57
N ASP A 168 14.30 12.62 13.54
CA ASP A 168 14.43 14.07 13.31
C ASP A 168 15.69 14.43 12.53
N ARG A 169 16.77 13.66 12.76
CA ARG A 169 18.10 13.86 12.16
C ARG A 169 18.60 12.57 11.52
N ALA A 170 17.95 12.17 10.45
CA ALA A 170 18.32 10.98 9.70
C ALA A 170 19.52 11.21 8.76
N SER A 171 20.32 10.17 8.58
CA SER A 171 21.21 10.03 7.42
C SER A 171 20.41 9.59 6.20
N GLY A 172 21.06 9.51 5.03
CA GLY A 172 20.45 8.92 3.85
C GLY A 172 20.03 7.46 4.07
N ARG A 173 19.03 7.00 3.31
CA ARG A 173 18.51 5.62 3.39
C ARG A 173 18.89 4.83 2.15
N ASN A 174 19.17 3.55 2.32
CA ASN A 174 19.39 2.64 1.20
C ASN A 174 18.14 1.78 0.99
N ILE A 175 17.70 1.69 -0.25
CA ILE A 175 16.61 0.82 -0.68
C ILE A 175 17.17 -0.18 -1.69
N ILE A 176 16.86 -1.46 -1.50
CA ILE A 176 17.11 -2.51 -2.48
C ILE A 176 15.81 -2.80 -3.20
N VAL A 177 15.83 -2.74 -4.53
CA VAL A 177 14.71 -3.17 -5.37
C VAL A 177 15.11 -4.43 -6.12
N THR A 178 14.40 -5.52 -5.87
CA THR A 178 14.53 -6.77 -6.63
C THR A 178 13.33 -6.93 -7.54
N LEU A 179 13.57 -6.98 -8.84
CA LEU A 179 12.58 -7.31 -9.86
C LEU A 179 12.71 -8.79 -10.19
N GLN A 180 11.58 -9.48 -10.26
CA GLN A 180 11.50 -10.87 -10.69
C GLN A 180 10.26 -11.09 -11.55
N GLY A 181 10.39 -11.81 -12.65
CA GLY A 181 9.27 -12.03 -13.57
C GLY A 181 9.71 -12.44 -14.96
N GLU A 182 8.77 -12.41 -15.90
CA GLU A 182 9.00 -12.74 -17.32
C GLU A 182 9.06 -11.49 -18.18
#